data_AF-A0A8H4C8C1-F1
#
_entry.id   AF-A0A8H4C8C1-F1
#
_cell.length_a   1.000
_cell.length_b   1.000
_cell.length_c   1.000
_cell.angle_alpha   90.00
_cell.angle_beta   90.00
_cell.angle_gamma   90.00
#
_symmetry.space_group_name_H-M   'P 1'
#
loop_
_entity.id
_entity.type
_entity.pdbx_description
1 polymer ?
#
loop_
_entity_poly.entity_id
_entity_poly.type
_entity_poly.pdbx_seq_one_letter_code
_entity_poly.pdbx_strand_id
1 'polypeptide(L)'
;MLFARLLSFSGLNHIQSVVQPSFLKHALQAANVLQTRNYNASLGLWPDENHWWQSARCLTALIDIAAIDTSFKSNVTAIVAHTYETNKSKGGGNFTNDYYDDGGRWAHAFIKASDMTKGTEHVMPEYLETARFIFDNMTDAWGTKCGGGLPWRRSDPQPYLGAIQNELYLSVAAHLANRATSAMEKSKYLNGAHNEWSWFKNSGMINSEGIVNNGLNDRCQNDMGTTWTYNQGVILEALVELDKATPGGCCLDDANRIAQAVLKNRNLVNERGILREPCETTGKPCDGDQRLFKGIFTDGLAKLHKSSPHRSYRQFLERNAEALWQNGSRDGQISLRWSDPFNETEMDVGTQYSGLAALVAAASVQ
;
A
#
# COMPACT_ATOMS: atom_id res chain seq x y z
N MET A 1 -19.14 -11.88 23.62
CA MET A 1 -18.03 -12.38 24.48
C MET A 1 -17.23 -13.55 23.87
N LEU A 2 -17.52 -14.05 22.66
CA LEU A 2 -16.66 -15.05 21.97
C LEU A 2 -15.59 -14.46 21.03
N PHE A 3 -15.69 -13.20 20.60
CA PHE A 3 -14.76 -12.61 19.61
C PHE A 3 -13.44 -12.07 20.19
N ALA A 4 -13.33 -11.89 21.51
CA ALA A 4 -12.17 -11.25 22.13
C ALA A 4 -10.95 -12.17 22.34
N ARG A 5 -11.02 -13.46 21.98
CA ARG A 5 -9.93 -14.44 22.16
C ARG A 5 -9.10 -14.72 20.91
N LEU A 6 -9.40 -14.11 19.76
CA LEU A 6 -8.72 -14.39 18.49
C LEU A 6 -7.49 -13.49 18.19
N LEU A 7 -7.18 -12.50 19.04
CA LEU A 7 -6.30 -11.39 18.64
C LEU A 7 -4.85 -11.41 19.20
N SER A 8 -4.42 -12.46 19.91
CA SER A 8 -3.04 -12.50 20.44
C SER A 8 -2.08 -13.26 19.51
N PHE A 9 -1.06 -12.56 18.98
CA PHE A 9 0.08 -13.15 18.25
C PHE A 9 1.10 -13.83 19.18
N SER A 10 0.64 -14.54 20.22
CA SER A 10 1.51 -15.22 21.18
C SER A 10 1.70 -16.68 20.77
N GLY A 11 2.73 -16.93 19.96
CA GLY A 11 3.17 -18.27 19.59
C GLY A 11 4.69 -18.37 19.42
N LEU A 12 5.32 -19.23 20.24
CA LEU A 12 6.68 -19.79 20.16
C LEU A 12 7.87 -18.92 20.67
N ASN A 13 8.14 -19.07 21.96
CA ASN A 13 9.49 -18.95 22.52
C ASN A 13 10.19 -20.33 22.42
N HIS A 14 11.16 -20.49 21.50
CA HIS A 14 12.39 -21.24 21.77
C HIS A 14 13.36 -21.19 20.57
N ILE A 15 14.55 -20.60 20.81
CA ILE A 15 15.90 -21.12 20.54
C ILE A 15 16.85 -19.91 20.55
N GLN A 16 17.73 -19.87 21.56
CA GLN A 16 18.89 -18.98 21.57
C GLN A 16 19.94 -19.54 20.61
N SER A 17 20.18 -18.83 19.52
CA SER A 17 21.48 -18.79 18.85
C SER A 17 21.67 -17.36 18.33
N VAL A 18 22.93 -16.96 18.09
CA VAL A 18 23.29 -15.62 17.59
C VAL A 18 22.74 -15.47 16.16
N VAL A 19 21.45 -15.15 16.04
CA VAL A 19 20.73 -14.95 14.79
C VAL A 19 20.35 -13.48 14.75
N GLN A 20 20.73 -12.79 13.67
CA GLN A 20 20.19 -11.47 13.32
C GLN A 20 18.68 -11.48 13.58
N PRO A 21 18.10 -10.49 14.28
CA PRO A 21 16.66 -10.52 14.51
C PRO A 21 15.93 -10.67 13.18
N SER A 22 15.12 -11.71 13.02
CA SER A 22 14.28 -11.85 11.83
C SER A 22 13.32 -10.66 11.80
N PHE A 23 13.31 -9.88 10.72
CA PHE A 23 12.38 -8.74 10.59
C PHE A 23 10.92 -9.20 10.71
N LEU A 24 10.63 -10.47 10.41
CA LEU A 24 9.32 -11.08 10.66
C LEU A 24 8.96 -11.06 12.15
N LYS A 25 9.90 -11.36 13.06
CA LYS A 25 9.63 -11.31 14.50
C LYS A 25 9.26 -9.89 14.95
N HIS A 26 9.95 -8.88 14.43
CA HIS A 26 9.65 -7.47 14.69
C HIS A 26 8.29 -7.08 14.11
N ALA A 27 8.00 -7.52 12.87
CA ALA A 27 6.70 -7.32 12.24
C ALA A 27 5.56 -7.94 13.08
N LEU A 28 5.74 -9.14 13.64
CA LEU A 28 4.74 -9.77 14.50
C LEU A 28 4.48 -8.99 15.79
N GLN A 29 5.52 -8.40 16.40
CA GLN A 29 5.35 -7.52 17.56
C GLN A 29 4.59 -6.24 17.19
N ALA A 30 4.94 -5.61 16.06
CA ALA A 30 4.24 -4.43 15.56
C ALA A 30 2.78 -4.73 15.16
N ALA A 31 2.52 -5.91 14.57
CA ALA A 31 1.17 -6.36 14.25
C ALA A 31 0.33 -6.64 15.49
N ASN A 32 0.94 -7.15 16.56
CA ASN A 32 0.26 -7.31 17.84
C ASN A 32 -0.17 -5.96 18.42
N VAL A 33 0.67 -4.91 18.34
CA VAL A 33 0.27 -3.56 18.74
C VAL A 33 -0.87 -3.04 17.86
N LEU A 34 -0.76 -3.20 16.54
CA LEU A 34 -1.82 -2.81 15.60
C LEU A 34 -3.16 -3.47 15.96
N GLN A 35 -3.17 -4.75 16.30
CA GLN A 35 -4.39 -5.47 16.65
C GLN A 35 -4.92 -5.23 18.07
N THR A 36 -4.04 -4.97 19.03
CA THR A 36 -4.47 -4.82 20.44
C THR A 36 -4.78 -3.38 20.82
N ARG A 37 -4.17 -2.40 20.14
CA ARG A 37 -4.35 -0.97 20.42
C ARG A 37 -5.14 -0.22 19.37
N ASN A 38 -5.02 -0.61 18.11
CA ASN A 38 -5.62 0.15 17.02
C ASN A 38 -6.82 -0.53 16.37
N TYR A 39 -7.08 -1.82 16.59
CA TYR A 39 -8.24 -2.47 15.98
C TYR A 39 -9.52 -2.28 16.80
N ASN A 40 -10.58 -1.85 16.15
CA ASN A 40 -11.91 -1.80 16.73
C ASN A 40 -12.79 -2.92 16.19
N ALA A 41 -12.91 -3.99 16.98
CA ALA A 41 -13.67 -5.18 16.59
C ALA A 41 -15.15 -4.90 16.32
N SER A 42 -15.76 -3.89 16.95
CA SER A 42 -17.17 -3.54 16.70
C SER A 42 -17.36 -2.89 15.32
N LEU A 43 -16.32 -2.23 14.80
CA LEU A 43 -16.33 -1.58 13.49
C LEU A 43 -15.69 -2.44 12.40
N GLY A 44 -14.82 -3.38 12.76
CA GLY A 44 -14.00 -4.12 11.81
C GLY A 44 -12.97 -3.23 11.10
N LEU A 45 -12.56 -2.11 11.72
CA LEU A 45 -11.67 -1.08 11.18
C LEU A 45 -10.57 -0.69 12.18
N TRP A 46 -9.58 0.08 11.74
CA TRP A 46 -8.47 0.58 12.55
C TRP A 46 -8.37 2.12 12.52
N PRO A 47 -8.53 2.83 13.65
CA PRO A 47 -9.29 2.47 14.85
C PRO A 47 -10.77 2.84 14.80
N ASP A 48 -11.17 3.68 13.85
CA ASP A 48 -12.53 4.20 13.76
C ASP A 48 -12.94 4.47 12.30
N GLU A 49 -14.17 4.95 12.13
CA GLU A 49 -14.76 5.17 10.80
C GLU A 49 -14.10 6.30 10.01
N ASN A 50 -13.35 7.21 10.65
CA ASN A 50 -12.60 8.26 9.96
C ASN A 50 -11.32 7.73 9.31
N HIS A 51 -10.93 6.49 9.60
CA HIS A 51 -9.73 5.84 9.10
C HIS A 51 -10.06 4.77 8.06
N TRP A 52 -10.99 5.10 7.16
CA TRP A 52 -11.58 4.17 6.21
C TRP A 52 -10.53 3.55 5.27
N TRP A 53 -9.78 4.35 4.52
CA TRP A 53 -8.80 3.83 3.58
C TRP A 53 -7.53 3.34 4.29
N GLN A 54 -7.19 3.94 5.44
CA GLN A 54 -6.06 3.54 6.28
C GLN A 54 -6.29 2.11 6.80
N SER A 55 -7.53 1.76 7.14
CA SER A 55 -7.93 0.41 7.53
C SER A 55 -7.68 -0.63 6.42
N ALA A 56 -7.91 -0.27 5.15
CA ALA A 56 -7.56 -1.15 4.04
C ALA A 56 -6.05 -1.46 4.02
N ARG A 57 -5.21 -0.45 4.34
CA ARG A 57 -3.76 -0.62 4.43
C ARG A 57 -3.34 -1.46 5.63
N CYS A 58 -3.92 -1.24 6.81
CA CYS A 58 -3.73 -2.12 7.97
C CYS A 58 -4.06 -3.58 7.63
N LEU A 59 -5.20 -3.82 6.95
CA LEU A 59 -5.61 -5.16 6.53
C LEU A 59 -4.60 -5.79 5.56
N THR A 60 -4.10 -5.02 4.58
CA THR A 60 -3.09 -5.53 3.64
C THR A 60 -1.79 -5.96 4.33
N ALA A 61 -1.31 -5.20 5.33
CA ALA A 61 -0.09 -5.56 6.05
C ALA A 61 -0.23 -6.89 6.81
N LEU A 62 -1.42 -7.19 7.35
CA LEU A 62 -1.71 -8.46 8.00
C LEU A 62 -1.75 -9.62 6.99
N ILE A 63 -2.35 -9.39 5.81
CA ILE A 63 -2.33 -10.38 4.71
C ILE A 63 -0.89 -10.64 4.25
N ASP A 64 -0.05 -9.62 4.19
CA ASP A 64 1.36 -9.77 3.81
C ASP A 64 2.16 -10.57 4.83
N ILE A 65 1.87 -10.44 6.14
CA ILE A 65 2.43 -11.34 7.16
C ILE A 65 2.00 -12.79 6.89
N ALA A 66 0.72 -13.03 6.64
CA ALA A 66 0.20 -14.37 6.36
C ALA A 66 0.75 -14.99 5.05
N ALA A 67 1.23 -14.15 4.13
CA ALA A 67 1.92 -14.59 2.92
C ALA A 67 3.38 -15.01 3.18
N ILE A 68 4.02 -14.48 4.23
CA ILE A 68 5.37 -14.88 4.66
C ILE A 68 5.30 -16.09 5.60
N ASP A 69 4.38 -16.08 6.57
CA ASP A 69 4.18 -17.15 7.53
C ASP A 69 2.72 -17.63 7.51
N THR A 70 2.52 -18.78 6.88
CA THR A 70 1.19 -19.36 6.66
C THR A 70 0.49 -19.80 7.94
N SER A 71 1.19 -19.90 9.08
CA SER A 71 0.56 -20.22 10.36
C SER A 71 -0.46 -19.16 10.81
N PHE A 72 -0.31 -17.91 10.34
CA PHE A 72 -1.24 -16.82 10.62
C PHE A 72 -2.44 -16.75 9.66
N LYS A 73 -2.43 -17.53 8.58
CA LYS A 73 -3.44 -17.47 7.51
C LYS A 73 -4.87 -17.64 8.00
N SER A 74 -5.12 -18.56 8.95
CA SER A 74 -6.46 -18.76 9.52
C SER A 74 -6.94 -17.54 10.31
N ASN A 75 -6.07 -16.94 11.12
CA ASN A 75 -6.43 -15.76 11.93
C ASN A 75 -6.70 -14.55 11.01
N VAL A 76 -5.80 -14.30 10.07
CA VAL A 76 -5.95 -13.18 9.13
C VAL A 76 -7.19 -13.36 8.24
N THR A 77 -7.51 -14.58 7.80
CA THR A 77 -8.77 -14.86 7.09
C THR A 77 -10.00 -14.46 7.92
N ALA A 78 -10.01 -14.77 9.23
CA ALA A 78 -11.13 -14.39 10.10
C ALA A 78 -11.24 -12.86 10.27
N ILE A 79 -10.12 -12.15 10.38
CA ILE A 79 -10.09 -10.68 10.44
C ILE A 79 -10.63 -10.08 9.13
N VAL A 80 -10.16 -10.56 7.98
CA VAL A 80 -10.65 -10.13 6.66
C VAL A 80 -12.16 -10.35 6.54
N ALA A 81 -12.65 -11.55 6.89
CA ALA A 81 -14.07 -11.86 6.82
C ALA A 81 -14.91 -10.95 7.71
N HIS A 82 -14.46 -10.69 8.94
CA HIS A 82 -15.14 -9.80 9.87
C HIS A 82 -15.17 -8.35 9.36
N THR A 83 -14.04 -7.81 8.89
CA THR A 83 -13.95 -6.48 8.28
C THR A 83 -14.87 -6.36 7.07
N TYR A 84 -14.87 -7.38 6.19
CA TYR A 84 -15.70 -7.41 4.99
C TYR A 84 -17.19 -7.39 5.32
N GLU A 85 -17.65 -8.34 6.14
CA GLU A 85 -19.07 -8.49 6.47
C GLU A 85 -19.64 -7.29 7.24
N THR A 86 -18.82 -6.66 8.09
CA THR A 86 -19.24 -5.49 8.86
C THR A 86 -19.42 -4.24 7.99
N ASN A 87 -18.70 -4.15 6.86
CA ASN A 87 -18.56 -2.88 6.12
C ASN A 87 -19.00 -2.93 4.65
N LYS A 88 -19.34 -4.10 4.08
CA LYS A 88 -19.71 -4.24 2.65
C LYS A 88 -20.86 -3.35 2.18
N SER A 89 -21.75 -2.94 3.08
CA SER A 89 -22.86 -2.03 2.78
C SER A 89 -22.61 -0.56 3.17
N LYS A 90 -21.48 -0.25 3.82
CA LYS A 90 -21.13 1.11 4.26
C LYS A 90 -20.46 1.92 3.13
N GLY A 91 -20.30 3.22 3.36
CA GLY A 91 -19.52 4.12 2.49
C GLY A 91 -20.15 4.48 1.14
N GLY A 92 -21.29 3.90 0.76
CA GLY A 92 -21.79 3.93 -0.61
C GLY A 92 -22.02 2.52 -1.18
N GLY A 93 -21.62 1.49 -0.42
CA GLY A 93 -21.72 0.08 -0.79
C GLY A 93 -20.49 -0.41 -1.53
N ASN A 94 -20.20 -1.71 -1.39
CA ASN A 94 -19.06 -2.39 -2.01
C ASN A 94 -17.72 -1.69 -1.78
N PHE A 95 -17.53 -1.17 -0.58
CA PHE A 95 -16.32 -0.46 -0.16
C PHE A 95 -15.95 0.79 -0.99
N THR A 96 -16.92 1.38 -1.68
CA THR A 96 -16.76 2.67 -2.36
C THR A 96 -17.11 3.82 -1.42
N ASN A 97 -16.68 5.04 -1.76
CA ASN A 97 -17.15 6.31 -1.21
C ASN A 97 -16.96 7.44 -2.26
N ASP A 98 -16.97 8.71 -1.83
CA ASP A 98 -16.76 9.85 -2.72
C ASP A 98 -15.34 9.92 -3.29
N TYR A 99 -14.36 9.21 -2.71
CA TYR A 99 -12.95 9.24 -3.12
C TYR A 99 -12.57 7.97 -3.88
N TYR A 100 -12.00 8.11 -5.07
CA TYR A 100 -11.66 6.94 -5.89
C TYR A 100 -10.41 6.21 -5.41
N ASP A 101 -9.46 6.92 -4.80
CA ASP A 101 -8.27 6.32 -4.19
C ASP A 101 -8.61 5.49 -2.96
N ASP A 102 -9.59 5.89 -2.15
CA ASP A 102 -10.10 5.07 -1.05
C ASP A 102 -10.61 3.72 -1.56
N GLY A 103 -11.44 3.74 -2.61
CA GLY A 103 -11.92 2.54 -3.29
C GLY A 103 -10.76 1.69 -3.81
N GLY A 104 -9.81 2.29 -4.53
CA GLY A 104 -8.64 1.58 -5.07
C GLY A 104 -7.82 0.86 -3.99
N ARG A 105 -7.69 1.44 -2.80
CA ARG A 105 -7.01 0.81 -1.65
C ARG A 105 -7.78 -0.40 -1.10
N TRP A 106 -9.10 -0.35 -1.06
CA TRP A 106 -9.93 -1.50 -0.72
C TRP A 106 -9.88 -2.59 -1.79
N ALA A 107 -9.86 -2.23 -3.07
CA ALA A 107 -9.66 -3.20 -4.15
C ALA A 107 -8.32 -3.95 -3.98
N HIS A 108 -7.21 -3.26 -3.65
CA HIS A 108 -5.95 -3.93 -3.30
C HIS A 108 -6.09 -4.92 -2.13
N ALA A 109 -6.78 -4.52 -1.05
CA ALA A 109 -7.00 -5.39 0.10
C ALA A 109 -7.76 -6.66 -0.29
N PHE A 110 -8.83 -6.54 -1.08
CA PHE A 110 -9.66 -7.67 -1.45
C PHE A 110 -9.07 -8.55 -2.55
N ILE A 111 -8.25 -7.99 -3.44
CA ILE A 111 -7.45 -8.79 -4.38
C ILE A 111 -6.47 -9.67 -3.60
N LYS A 112 -5.71 -9.09 -2.65
CA LYS A 112 -4.79 -9.86 -1.80
C LYS A 112 -5.53 -10.90 -0.95
N ALA A 113 -6.68 -10.54 -0.37
CA ALA A 113 -7.51 -11.45 0.40
C ALA A 113 -8.07 -12.61 -0.44
N SER A 114 -8.49 -12.34 -1.68
CA SER A 114 -8.94 -13.38 -2.60
C SER A 114 -7.80 -14.36 -2.89
N ASP A 115 -6.60 -13.89 -3.16
CA ASP A 115 -5.45 -14.77 -3.39
C ASP A 115 -5.09 -15.59 -2.15
N MET A 116 -5.17 -15.01 -0.96
CA MET A 116 -4.93 -15.72 0.28
C MET A 116 -5.97 -16.85 0.47
N THR A 117 -7.26 -16.60 0.20
CA THR A 117 -8.32 -17.59 0.42
C THR A 117 -8.46 -18.64 -0.68
N LYS A 118 -7.84 -18.45 -1.86
CA LYS A 118 -7.79 -19.47 -2.93
C LYS A 118 -7.27 -20.81 -2.41
N GLY A 119 -7.97 -21.89 -2.77
CA GLY A 119 -7.61 -23.27 -2.41
C GLY A 119 -7.80 -23.63 -0.93
N THR A 120 -8.49 -22.79 -0.16
CA THR A 120 -8.91 -23.10 1.23
C THR A 120 -10.37 -23.55 1.25
N GLU A 121 -10.85 -24.10 2.36
CA GLU A 121 -12.28 -24.40 2.57
C GLU A 121 -13.16 -23.13 2.66
N HIS A 122 -12.54 -21.95 2.71
CA HIS A 122 -13.18 -20.64 2.85
C HIS A 122 -12.84 -19.72 1.67
N VAL A 123 -12.88 -20.23 0.43
CA VAL A 123 -12.77 -19.37 -0.75
C VAL A 123 -13.89 -18.35 -0.74
N MET A 124 -13.54 -17.06 -0.77
CA MET A 124 -14.49 -15.95 -0.77
C MET A 124 -14.44 -15.22 -2.13
N PRO A 125 -15.21 -15.68 -3.14
CA PRO A 125 -15.23 -15.04 -4.45
C PRO A 125 -15.67 -13.58 -4.40
N GLU A 126 -16.47 -13.19 -3.41
CA GLU A 126 -17.03 -11.85 -3.21
C GLU A 126 -15.95 -10.78 -3.05
N TYR A 127 -14.76 -11.14 -2.55
CA TYR A 127 -13.64 -10.21 -2.44
C TYR A 127 -13.15 -9.76 -3.81
N LEU A 128 -12.97 -10.71 -4.74
CA LEU A 128 -12.55 -10.37 -6.09
C LEU A 128 -13.65 -9.61 -6.82
N GLU A 129 -14.92 -10.03 -6.68
CA GLU A 129 -16.06 -9.31 -7.28
C GLU A 129 -16.19 -7.87 -6.76
N THR A 130 -15.93 -7.62 -5.47
CA THR A 130 -15.86 -6.25 -4.94
C THR A 130 -14.76 -5.43 -5.61
N ALA A 131 -13.57 -6.01 -5.79
CA ALA A 131 -12.49 -5.32 -6.50
C ALA A 131 -12.83 -5.03 -7.97
N ARG A 132 -13.55 -5.94 -8.65
CA ARG A 132 -14.06 -5.71 -10.02
C ARG A 132 -15.07 -4.56 -10.05
N PHE A 133 -15.99 -4.52 -9.09
CA PHE A 133 -16.97 -3.45 -8.97
C PHE A 133 -16.32 -2.08 -8.74
N ILE A 134 -15.30 -2.01 -7.88
CA ILE A 134 -14.52 -0.80 -7.66
C ILE A 134 -13.81 -0.37 -8.94
N PHE A 135 -13.15 -1.30 -9.65
CA PHE A 135 -12.51 -1.00 -10.93
C PHE A 135 -13.48 -0.46 -11.97
N ASP A 136 -14.69 -1.03 -12.06
CA ASP A 136 -15.72 -0.56 -12.98
C ASP A 136 -16.17 0.86 -12.63
N ASN A 137 -16.36 1.16 -11.34
CA ASN A 137 -16.64 2.53 -10.87
C ASN A 137 -15.54 3.53 -11.23
N MET A 138 -14.27 3.15 -11.09
CA MET A 138 -13.15 4.00 -11.48
C MET A 138 -13.10 4.16 -13.01
N THR A 139 -13.35 3.09 -13.77
CA THR A 139 -13.35 3.13 -15.24
C THR A 139 -14.44 4.05 -15.78
N ASP A 140 -15.64 4.03 -15.20
CA ASP A 140 -16.75 4.90 -15.60
C ASP A 140 -16.45 6.39 -15.42
N ALA A 141 -15.56 6.73 -14.48
CA ALA A 141 -15.13 8.09 -14.21
C ALA A 141 -13.83 8.50 -14.93
N TRP A 142 -13.18 7.55 -15.59
CA TRP A 142 -11.93 7.80 -16.30
C TRP A 142 -12.18 8.52 -17.63
N GLY A 143 -11.32 9.49 -17.95
CA GLY A 143 -11.39 10.22 -19.23
C GLY A 143 -11.84 11.67 -19.04
N THR A 144 -10.94 12.50 -18.53
CA THR A 144 -11.22 13.91 -18.23
C THR A 144 -10.79 14.86 -19.35
N LYS A 145 -10.92 16.18 -19.13
CA LYS A 145 -10.40 17.24 -20.02
C LYS A 145 -8.90 17.13 -20.32
N CYS A 146 -8.14 16.37 -19.52
CA CYS A 146 -6.70 16.19 -19.68
C CYS A 146 -6.33 14.99 -20.58
N GLY A 147 -7.23 14.56 -21.47
CA GLY A 147 -6.98 13.48 -22.43
C GLY A 147 -6.92 12.08 -21.79
N GLY A 148 -7.47 11.95 -20.58
CA GLY A 148 -7.41 10.77 -19.74
C GLY A 148 -7.48 11.15 -18.27
N GLY A 149 -7.11 10.21 -17.41
CA GLY A 149 -7.03 10.40 -15.97
C GLY A 149 -8.36 10.24 -15.25
N LEU A 150 -8.25 9.90 -13.98
CA LEU A 150 -9.31 9.70 -13.01
C LEU A 150 -9.39 10.91 -12.06
N PRO A 151 -10.59 11.48 -11.84
CA PRO A 151 -10.80 12.50 -10.82
C PRO A 151 -10.55 11.95 -9.42
N TRP A 152 -10.08 12.78 -8.50
CA TRP A 152 -9.85 12.34 -7.12
C TRP A 152 -11.16 11.97 -6.41
N ARG A 153 -12.19 12.81 -6.54
CA ARG A 153 -13.51 12.58 -5.93
C ARG A 153 -14.66 12.73 -6.91
N ARG A 154 -15.80 12.07 -6.63
CA ARG A 154 -17.00 12.07 -7.49
C ARG A 154 -17.71 13.41 -7.48
N SER A 155 -17.78 14.04 -6.32
CA SER A 155 -18.51 15.29 -6.10
C SER A 155 -17.81 16.55 -6.63
N ASP A 156 -16.62 16.41 -7.24
CA ASP A 156 -15.80 17.54 -7.65
C ASP A 156 -16.36 18.27 -8.89
N PRO A 157 -16.75 19.56 -8.80
CA PRO A 157 -17.22 20.30 -9.96
C PRO A 157 -16.07 20.68 -10.92
N GLN A 158 -14.85 20.80 -10.39
CA GLN A 158 -13.61 20.97 -11.14
C GLN A 158 -12.67 19.85 -10.71
N PRO A 159 -12.62 18.73 -11.45
CA PRO A 159 -11.95 17.55 -10.96
C PRO A 159 -10.44 17.72 -10.85
N TYR A 160 -9.92 17.54 -9.64
CA TYR A 160 -8.48 17.44 -9.41
C TYR A 160 -7.96 16.06 -9.87
N LEU A 161 -6.87 16.07 -10.63
CA LEU A 161 -6.21 14.85 -11.12
C LEU A 161 -4.89 14.65 -10.38
N GLY A 162 -4.97 14.11 -9.17
CA GLY A 162 -3.83 13.61 -8.41
C GLY A 162 -3.16 12.37 -9.04
N ALA A 163 -1.93 12.09 -8.64
CA ALA A 163 -1.22 10.88 -9.03
C ALA A 163 -1.84 9.62 -8.37
N ILE A 164 -2.18 9.69 -7.07
CA ILE A 164 -2.57 8.50 -6.29
C ILE A 164 -3.75 7.72 -6.88
N GLN A 165 -4.87 8.38 -7.21
CA GLN A 165 -6.06 7.68 -7.69
C GLN A 165 -5.83 7.07 -9.09
N ASN A 166 -4.94 7.69 -9.88
CA ASN A 166 -4.52 7.21 -11.20
C ASN A 166 -3.56 6.01 -11.10
N GLU A 167 -2.58 6.07 -10.18
CA GLU A 167 -1.71 4.93 -9.87
C GLU A 167 -2.50 3.73 -9.33
N LEU A 168 -3.52 3.98 -8.49
CA LEU A 168 -4.42 2.93 -8.00
C LEU A 168 -5.31 2.38 -9.11
N TYR A 169 -5.79 3.21 -10.04
CA TYR A 169 -6.53 2.74 -11.22
C TYR A 169 -5.66 1.77 -12.03
N LEU A 170 -4.44 2.18 -12.36
CA LEU A 170 -3.45 1.35 -13.05
C LEU A 170 -3.21 0.04 -12.31
N SER A 171 -2.93 0.14 -11.01
CA SER A 171 -2.57 -1.01 -10.17
C SER A 171 -3.72 -2.01 -10.08
N VAL A 172 -4.95 -1.55 -9.80
CA VAL A 172 -6.13 -2.42 -9.74
C VAL A 172 -6.39 -3.08 -11.09
N ALA A 173 -6.30 -2.34 -12.20
CA ALA A 173 -6.45 -2.89 -13.54
C ALA A 173 -5.43 -4.02 -13.80
N ALA A 174 -4.15 -3.76 -13.53
CA ALA A 174 -3.09 -4.74 -13.74
C ALA A 174 -3.25 -5.99 -12.86
N HIS A 175 -3.59 -5.81 -11.58
CA HIS A 175 -3.88 -6.92 -10.67
C HIS A 175 -5.07 -7.77 -11.16
N LEU A 176 -6.14 -7.14 -11.62
CA LEU A 176 -7.32 -7.86 -12.14
C LEU A 176 -6.99 -8.58 -13.46
N ALA A 177 -6.16 -7.99 -14.33
CA ALA A 177 -5.69 -8.65 -15.56
C ALA A 177 -4.93 -9.97 -15.26
N ASN A 178 -4.13 -10.00 -14.20
CA ASN A 178 -3.43 -11.21 -13.73
C ASN A 178 -4.37 -12.27 -13.14
N ARG A 179 -5.61 -11.91 -12.83
CA ARG A 179 -6.62 -12.76 -12.18
C ARG A 179 -7.85 -12.99 -13.05
N ALA A 180 -7.82 -12.53 -14.29
CA ALA A 180 -8.88 -12.73 -15.25
C ALA A 180 -9.05 -14.21 -15.60
N THR A 181 -10.30 -14.63 -15.74
CA THR A 181 -10.74 -16.00 -16.02
C THR A 181 -11.07 -16.24 -17.49
N SER A 182 -11.13 -15.17 -18.30
CA SER A 182 -11.36 -15.26 -19.74
C SER A 182 -10.47 -14.28 -20.51
N ALA A 183 -10.23 -14.55 -21.80
CA ALA A 183 -9.46 -13.66 -22.66
C ALA A 183 -10.11 -12.27 -22.81
N MET A 184 -11.45 -12.21 -22.88
CA MET A 184 -12.20 -10.97 -22.96
C MET A 184 -12.02 -10.12 -21.71
N GLU A 185 -12.13 -10.76 -20.54
CA GLU A 185 -11.92 -10.10 -19.25
C GLU A 185 -10.47 -9.61 -19.09
N LYS A 186 -9.49 -10.46 -19.46
CA LYS A 186 -8.08 -10.07 -19.44
C LYS A 186 -7.83 -8.86 -20.35
N SER A 187 -8.44 -8.85 -21.54
CA SER A 187 -8.34 -7.73 -22.47
C SER A 187 -8.96 -6.45 -21.92
N LYS A 188 -10.12 -6.51 -21.24
CA LYS A 188 -10.74 -5.34 -20.58
C LYS A 188 -9.75 -4.68 -19.62
N TYR A 189 -9.18 -5.45 -18.72
CA TYR A 189 -8.26 -4.94 -17.69
C TYR A 189 -6.92 -4.47 -18.28
N LEU A 190 -6.33 -5.23 -19.21
CA LEU A 190 -5.09 -4.81 -19.88
C LEU A 190 -5.26 -3.53 -20.68
N ASN A 191 -6.40 -3.34 -21.35
CA ASN A 191 -6.67 -2.10 -22.08
C ASN A 191 -6.73 -0.90 -21.12
N GLY A 192 -7.45 -1.04 -20.00
CA GLY A 192 -7.47 0.00 -18.96
C GLY A 192 -6.08 0.32 -18.42
N ALA A 193 -5.31 -0.71 -18.06
CA ALA A 193 -3.96 -0.55 -17.52
C ALA A 193 -2.98 0.08 -18.53
N HIS A 194 -2.99 -0.36 -19.79
CA HIS A 194 -2.11 0.20 -20.82
C HIS A 194 -2.48 1.64 -21.18
N ASN A 195 -3.78 1.95 -21.28
CA ASN A 195 -4.24 3.32 -21.53
C ASN A 195 -3.86 4.24 -20.37
N GLU A 196 -4.07 3.80 -19.13
CA GLU A 196 -3.69 4.56 -17.95
C GLU A 196 -2.18 4.78 -17.89
N TRP A 197 -1.37 3.74 -18.04
CA TRP A 197 0.08 3.89 -17.97
C TRP A 197 0.62 4.81 -19.06
N SER A 198 0.10 4.69 -20.28
CA SER A 198 0.44 5.58 -21.38
C SER A 198 0.08 7.03 -21.06
N TRP A 199 -1.12 7.29 -20.54
CA TRP A 199 -1.53 8.62 -20.13
C TRP A 199 -0.67 9.16 -18.97
N PHE A 200 -0.51 8.38 -17.90
CA PHE A 200 0.24 8.77 -16.70
C PHE A 200 1.68 9.14 -17.04
N LYS A 201 2.36 8.31 -17.85
CA LYS A 201 3.74 8.56 -18.29
C LYS A 201 3.87 9.84 -19.12
N ASN A 202 2.85 10.19 -19.90
CA ASN A 202 2.84 11.40 -20.74
C ASN A 202 2.21 12.63 -20.06
N SER A 203 1.61 12.49 -18.88
CA SER A 203 0.97 13.57 -18.13
C SER A 203 1.96 14.65 -17.64
N GLY A 204 3.24 14.28 -17.54
CA GLY A 204 4.29 15.09 -16.94
C GLY A 204 4.43 14.96 -15.43
N MET A 205 3.59 14.17 -14.73
CA MET A 205 3.67 13.97 -13.28
C MET A 205 4.99 13.33 -12.82
N ILE A 206 5.61 12.49 -13.65
CA ILE A 206 7.00 12.05 -13.44
C ILE A 206 7.92 13.21 -13.85
N ASN A 207 8.52 13.87 -12.88
CA ASN A 207 9.31 15.08 -13.11
C ASN A 207 10.73 14.80 -13.61
N SER A 208 11.50 15.87 -13.78
CA SER A 208 12.89 15.82 -14.24
C SER A 208 13.85 15.11 -13.28
N GLU A 209 13.48 14.93 -12.00
CA GLU A 209 14.24 14.11 -11.05
C GLU A 209 13.90 12.61 -11.15
N GLY A 210 12.89 12.25 -11.95
CA GLY A 210 12.43 10.87 -12.12
C GLY A 210 11.49 10.37 -11.02
N ILE A 211 10.90 11.28 -10.24
CA ILE A 211 9.91 10.99 -9.20
C ILE A 211 8.57 11.67 -9.49
N VAL A 212 7.51 11.19 -8.85
CA VAL A 212 6.12 11.56 -9.12
C VAL A 212 5.67 12.73 -8.24
N ASN A 213 5.23 13.83 -8.85
CA ASN A 213 4.56 14.95 -8.17
C ASN A 213 3.12 14.61 -7.78
N ASN A 214 2.45 15.53 -7.07
CA ASN A 214 1.14 15.26 -6.49
C ASN A 214 0.03 15.09 -7.53
N GLY A 215 0.09 15.80 -8.66
CA GLY A 215 -0.94 15.72 -9.68
C GLY A 215 -0.79 16.73 -10.82
N LEU A 216 -1.92 17.04 -11.44
CA LEU A 216 -2.06 18.03 -12.50
C LEU A 216 -2.86 19.25 -12.02
N ASN A 217 -2.50 20.41 -12.54
CA ASN A 217 -3.28 21.63 -12.39
C ASN A 217 -4.42 21.72 -13.44
N ASP A 218 -5.23 22.76 -13.36
CA ASP A 218 -6.40 22.97 -14.23
C ASP A 218 -6.09 23.08 -15.74
N ARG A 219 -4.82 23.31 -16.10
CA ARG A 219 -4.32 23.36 -17.47
C ARG A 219 -3.73 22.02 -17.93
N CYS A 220 -3.94 20.95 -17.17
CA CYS A 220 -3.44 19.61 -17.48
C CYS A 220 -1.91 19.55 -17.54
N GLN A 221 -1.25 20.34 -16.70
CA GLN A 221 0.20 20.37 -16.55
C GLN A 221 0.55 19.88 -15.15
N ASN A 222 1.72 19.25 -14.98
CA ASN A 222 2.26 18.88 -13.67
C ASN A 222 2.14 20.07 -12.71
N ASP A 223 1.54 19.84 -11.55
CA ASP A 223 1.35 20.85 -10.51
C ASP A 223 2.66 21.25 -9.80
N MET A 224 3.74 20.50 -10.04
CA MET A 224 5.03 20.61 -9.36
C MET A 224 4.88 20.51 -7.82
N GLY A 225 3.80 19.85 -7.38
CA GLY A 225 3.42 19.70 -5.98
C GLY A 225 4.31 18.73 -5.24
N THR A 226 4.01 18.50 -3.98
CA THR A 226 4.83 17.64 -3.11
C THR A 226 5.00 16.23 -3.69
N THR A 227 6.24 15.76 -3.75
CA THR A 227 6.56 14.38 -4.09
C THR A 227 6.45 13.54 -2.81
N TRP A 228 5.32 12.87 -2.59
CA TRP A 228 5.12 12.01 -1.42
C TRP A 228 5.62 10.59 -1.68
N THR A 229 6.10 9.90 -0.64
CA THR A 229 6.70 8.56 -0.84
C THR A 229 5.69 7.53 -1.37
N TYR A 230 4.41 7.63 -0.98
CA TYR A 230 3.37 6.68 -1.41
C TYR A 230 3.11 6.66 -2.91
N ASN A 231 3.14 7.82 -3.59
CA ASN A 231 3.00 7.89 -5.04
C ASN A 231 4.14 7.10 -5.71
N GLN A 232 5.33 7.19 -5.13
CA GLN A 232 6.49 6.44 -5.59
C GLN A 232 6.42 4.96 -5.25
N GLY A 233 5.52 4.52 -4.39
CA GLY A 233 5.33 3.13 -3.99
C GLY A 233 4.26 2.44 -4.82
N VAL A 234 3.10 3.07 -4.93
CA VAL A 234 1.94 2.52 -5.66
C VAL A 234 2.28 2.36 -7.13
N ILE A 235 2.95 3.34 -7.76
CA ILE A 235 3.35 3.20 -9.16
C ILE A 235 4.31 2.02 -9.39
N LEU A 236 5.22 1.71 -8.45
CA LEU A 236 6.12 0.56 -8.59
C LEU A 236 5.35 -0.76 -8.55
N GLU A 237 4.41 -0.89 -7.62
CA GLU A 237 3.51 -2.04 -7.56
C GLU A 237 2.70 -2.18 -8.85
N ALA A 238 2.14 -1.07 -9.33
CA ALA A 238 1.31 -1.04 -10.52
C ALA A 238 2.09 -1.52 -11.77
N LEU A 239 3.31 -1.02 -11.95
CA LEU A 239 4.17 -1.39 -13.09
C LEU A 239 4.67 -2.83 -13.01
N VAL A 240 4.92 -3.35 -11.80
CA VAL A 240 5.27 -4.77 -11.59
C VAL A 240 4.12 -5.68 -12.00
N GLU A 241 2.89 -5.36 -11.58
CA GLU A 241 1.72 -6.18 -11.93
C GLU A 241 1.37 -6.04 -13.43
N LEU A 242 1.54 -4.85 -14.01
CA LEU A 242 1.31 -4.64 -15.43
C LEU A 242 2.31 -5.44 -16.27
N ASP A 243 3.60 -5.38 -15.91
CA ASP A 243 4.64 -6.15 -16.60
C ASP A 243 4.32 -7.66 -16.60
N LYS A 244 3.88 -8.19 -15.46
CA LYS A 244 3.44 -9.59 -15.33
C LYS A 244 2.20 -9.91 -16.17
N ALA A 245 1.27 -8.96 -16.30
CA ALA A 245 0.02 -9.17 -17.05
C ALA A 245 0.22 -9.12 -18.57
N THR A 246 1.19 -8.32 -19.03
CA THR A 246 1.49 -8.05 -20.44
C THR A 246 2.37 -9.15 -21.06
N PRO A 247 1.96 -9.76 -22.19
CA PRO A 247 2.82 -10.70 -22.91
C PRO A 247 4.16 -10.06 -23.32
N GLY A 248 5.27 -10.65 -22.87
CA GLY A 248 6.63 -10.17 -23.18
C GLY A 248 7.17 -9.06 -22.26
N GLY A 249 6.40 -8.61 -21.26
CA GLY A 249 6.78 -7.52 -20.37
C GLY A 249 6.71 -6.14 -21.02
N CYS A 250 6.82 -5.08 -20.22
CA CYS A 250 6.81 -3.70 -20.72
C CYS A 250 7.49 -2.68 -19.81
N CYS A 251 7.45 -2.88 -18.49
CA CYS A 251 7.33 -1.73 -17.59
C CYS A 251 8.31 -1.77 -16.40
N LEU A 252 9.06 -2.86 -16.21
CA LEU A 252 10.06 -2.95 -15.13
C LEU A 252 11.20 -1.93 -15.25
N ASP A 253 11.60 -1.55 -16.46
CA ASP A 253 12.63 -0.51 -16.65
C ASP A 253 12.20 0.84 -16.09
N ASP A 254 10.94 1.22 -16.30
CA ASP A 254 10.39 2.48 -15.77
C ASP A 254 10.24 2.40 -14.24
N ALA A 255 9.78 1.26 -13.70
CA ALA A 255 9.72 1.04 -12.26
C ALA A 255 11.12 1.15 -11.61
N ASN A 256 12.13 0.52 -12.22
CA ASN A 256 13.51 0.59 -11.73
C ASN A 256 14.08 2.02 -11.78
N ARG A 257 13.76 2.81 -12.82
CA ARG A 257 14.16 4.23 -12.91
C ARG A 257 13.56 5.05 -11.77
N ILE A 258 12.26 4.92 -11.52
CA ILE A 258 11.56 5.64 -10.42
C ILE A 258 12.16 5.23 -9.07
N ALA A 259 12.30 3.93 -8.81
CA ALA A 259 12.87 3.44 -7.55
C ALA A 259 14.30 3.96 -7.32
N GLN A 260 15.15 3.94 -8.35
CA GLN A 260 16.52 4.47 -8.24
C GLN A 260 16.56 5.98 -8.04
N ALA A 261 15.62 6.73 -8.62
CA ALA A 261 15.47 8.16 -8.39
C ALA A 261 15.12 8.46 -6.93
N VAL A 262 14.14 7.73 -6.35
CA VAL A 262 13.78 7.88 -4.93
C VAL A 262 14.97 7.59 -4.02
N LEU A 263 15.70 6.49 -4.24
CA LEU A 263 16.85 6.10 -3.41
C LEU A 263 17.97 7.16 -3.38
N LYS A 264 18.04 8.04 -4.40
CA LYS A 264 19.01 9.14 -4.51
C LYS A 264 18.42 10.49 -4.08
N ASN A 265 17.11 10.61 -3.95
CA ASN A 265 16.44 11.86 -3.67
C ASN A 265 16.65 12.28 -2.21
N ARG A 266 17.28 13.43 -1.98
CA ARG A 266 17.60 13.91 -0.63
C ARG A 266 16.40 14.49 0.11
N ASN A 267 15.29 14.79 -0.55
CA ASN A 267 14.07 15.17 0.16
C ASN A 267 13.39 13.94 0.77
N LEU A 268 13.41 12.80 0.07
CA LEU A 268 12.77 11.55 0.51
C LEU A 268 13.69 10.61 1.29
N VAL A 269 15.01 10.75 1.15
CA VAL A 269 16.00 9.91 1.82
C VAL A 269 17.05 10.79 2.50
N ASN A 270 17.15 10.69 3.81
CA ASN A 270 18.11 11.47 4.59
C ASN A 270 19.57 11.01 4.35
N GLU A 271 20.52 11.73 4.95
CA GLU A 271 21.95 11.46 4.78
C GLU A 271 22.39 10.08 5.28
N ARG A 272 21.63 9.46 6.19
CA ARG A 272 21.85 8.10 6.70
C ARG A 272 21.25 7.03 5.79
N GLY A 273 20.59 7.41 4.69
CA GLY A 273 19.91 6.49 3.79
C GLY A 273 18.57 5.99 4.31
N ILE A 274 17.94 6.72 5.24
CA ILE A 274 16.63 6.39 5.81
C ILE A 274 15.54 7.24 5.14
N LEU A 275 14.45 6.59 4.79
CA LEU A 275 13.27 7.18 4.18
C LEU A 275 12.60 8.16 5.15
N ARG A 276 12.14 9.29 4.62
CA ARG A 276 11.41 10.34 5.36
C ARG A 276 10.32 10.93 4.46
N GLU A 277 9.26 11.45 5.08
CA GLU A 277 8.30 12.28 4.37
C GLU A 277 8.78 13.74 4.28
N PRO A 278 8.39 14.47 3.21
CA PRO A 278 8.67 15.90 3.11
C PRO A 278 8.25 16.70 4.36
N CYS A 279 7.09 16.38 4.95
CA CYS A 279 6.58 17.04 6.16
C CYS A 279 7.55 16.94 7.35
N GLU A 280 8.33 15.86 7.46
CA GLU A 280 9.30 15.66 8.56
C GLU A 280 10.43 16.71 8.57
N THR A 281 10.64 17.41 7.46
CA THR A 281 11.71 18.43 7.30
C THR A 281 11.22 19.86 7.43
N THR A 282 9.91 20.09 7.45
CA THR A 282 9.31 21.43 7.29
C THR A 282 8.98 22.13 8.60
N GLY A 283 9.23 21.48 9.75
CA GLY A 283 8.82 21.96 11.07
C GLY A 283 7.31 21.90 11.34
N LYS A 284 6.50 21.53 10.35
CA LYS A 284 5.06 21.23 10.52
C LYS A 284 4.88 19.75 10.85
N PRO A 285 3.92 19.38 11.73
CA PRO A 285 3.62 17.98 11.98
C PRO A 285 3.01 17.36 10.72
N CYS A 286 3.42 16.12 10.42
CA CYS A 286 2.74 15.31 9.43
C CYS A 286 1.32 14.99 9.91
N ASP A 287 0.35 15.08 9.02
CA ASP A 287 -1.03 14.68 9.31
C ASP A 287 -1.18 13.15 9.40
N GLY A 288 -2.40 12.69 9.71
CA GLY A 288 -2.70 11.26 9.88
C GLY A 288 -2.43 10.43 8.62
N ASP A 289 -2.62 11.00 7.43
CA ASP A 289 -2.45 10.32 6.15
C ASP A 289 -0.97 10.19 5.79
N GLN A 290 -0.25 11.29 5.91
CA GLN A 290 1.18 11.40 5.59
C GLN A 290 2.02 10.40 6.40
N ARG A 291 1.58 10.05 7.63
CA ARG A 291 2.26 9.08 8.49
C ARG A 291 2.28 7.65 7.91
N LEU A 292 1.34 7.29 7.03
CA LEU A 292 1.28 5.97 6.39
C LEU A 292 2.24 5.81 5.20
N PHE A 293 2.61 6.92 4.55
CA PHE A 293 3.11 6.90 3.17
C PHE A 293 4.40 6.11 3.00
N LYS A 294 5.36 6.26 3.92
CA LYS A 294 6.62 5.50 3.92
C LYS A 294 6.42 3.98 3.83
N GLY A 295 5.46 3.44 4.57
CA GLY A 295 5.13 2.02 4.53
C GLY A 295 4.65 1.55 3.16
N ILE A 296 3.85 2.38 2.47
CA ILE A 296 3.37 2.10 1.11
C ILE A 296 4.54 2.05 0.12
N PHE A 297 5.50 2.97 0.24
CA PHE A 297 6.73 2.93 -0.55
C PHE A 297 7.51 1.63 -0.34
N THR A 298 7.73 1.23 0.91
CA THR A 298 8.50 0.01 1.20
C THR A 298 7.83 -1.26 0.67
N ASP A 299 6.50 -1.34 0.70
CA ASP A 299 5.72 -2.45 0.11
C ASP A 299 5.93 -2.50 -1.42
N GLY A 300 5.78 -1.37 -2.11
CA GLY A 300 6.01 -1.27 -3.56
C GLY A 300 7.44 -1.64 -3.96
N LEU A 301 8.44 -1.14 -3.23
CA LEU A 301 9.86 -1.44 -3.49
C LEU A 301 10.19 -2.94 -3.28
N ALA A 302 9.60 -3.59 -2.28
CA ALA A 302 9.76 -5.03 -2.06
C ALA A 302 9.17 -5.86 -3.20
N LYS A 303 7.99 -5.48 -3.72
CA LYS A 303 7.38 -6.12 -4.91
C LYS A 303 8.24 -5.97 -6.15
N LEU A 304 8.80 -4.76 -6.37
CA LEU A 304 9.76 -4.54 -7.45
C LEU A 304 11.01 -5.39 -7.27
N HIS A 305 11.60 -5.45 -6.07
CA HIS A 305 12.77 -6.28 -5.82
C HIS A 305 12.54 -7.76 -6.13
N LYS A 306 11.36 -8.30 -5.79
CA LYS A 306 11.02 -9.70 -6.10
C LYS A 306 10.94 -9.98 -7.61
N SER A 307 10.50 -8.99 -8.39
CA SER A 307 10.30 -9.13 -9.85
C SER A 307 11.54 -8.74 -10.67
N SER A 308 12.32 -7.79 -10.16
CA SER A 308 13.57 -7.29 -10.72
C SER A 308 14.62 -7.14 -9.60
N PRO A 309 15.31 -8.21 -9.21
CA PRO A 309 16.21 -8.18 -8.05
C PRO A 309 17.39 -7.22 -8.20
N HIS A 310 17.43 -6.24 -7.29
CA HIS A 310 18.57 -5.35 -7.11
C HIS A 310 19.05 -5.36 -5.66
N ARG A 311 20.36 -5.57 -5.46
CA ARG A 311 21.00 -5.52 -4.14
C ARG A 311 20.73 -4.22 -3.40
N SER A 312 20.71 -3.08 -4.11
CA SER A 312 20.42 -1.76 -3.53
C SER A 312 19.02 -1.67 -2.93
N TYR A 313 18.01 -2.32 -3.51
CA TYR A 313 16.65 -2.30 -2.98
C TYR A 313 16.54 -3.09 -1.69
N ARG A 314 17.09 -4.32 -1.68
CA ARG A 314 17.17 -5.13 -0.46
C ARG A 314 17.90 -4.38 0.66
N GLN A 315 19.09 -3.84 0.37
CA GLN A 315 19.87 -3.08 1.35
C GLN A 315 19.13 -1.84 1.88
N PHE A 316 18.37 -1.15 1.02
CA PHE A 316 17.56 -0.02 1.44
C PHE A 316 16.44 -0.44 2.38
N LEU A 317 15.70 -1.51 2.05
CA LEU A 317 14.62 -2.06 2.87
C LEU A 317 15.15 -2.53 4.24
N GLU A 318 16.21 -3.34 4.25
CA GLU A 318 16.84 -3.84 5.49
C GLU A 318 17.37 -2.68 6.35
N ARG A 319 18.01 -1.67 5.75
CA ARG A 319 18.52 -0.50 6.48
C ARG A 319 17.40 0.32 7.13
N ASN A 320 16.28 0.51 6.44
CA ASN A 320 15.14 1.25 6.97
C ASN A 320 14.47 0.48 8.12
N ALA A 321 14.26 -0.83 7.94
CA ALA A 321 13.72 -1.70 8.98
C ALA A 321 14.61 -1.74 10.23
N GLU A 322 15.94 -1.80 10.06
CA GLU A 322 16.88 -1.77 11.18
C GLU A 322 16.86 -0.43 11.91
N ALA A 323 16.94 0.69 11.18
CA ALA A 323 16.92 2.01 11.81
C ALA A 323 15.63 2.26 12.57
N LEU A 324 14.49 1.92 11.96
CA LEU A 324 13.17 1.96 12.60
C LEU A 324 13.18 1.16 13.90
N TRP A 325 13.66 -0.07 13.86
CA TRP A 325 13.56 -0.95 15.02
C TRP A 325 14.48 -0.52 16.15
N GLN A 326 15.72 -0.14 15.82
CA GLN A 326 16.72 0.28 16.80
C GLN A 326 16.42 1.64 17.43
N ASN A 327 15.82 2.58 16.68
CA ASN A 327 15.68 3.96 17.12
C ASN A 327 14.21 4.37 17.29
N GLY A 328 13.41 4.20 16.24
CA GLY A 328 12.03 4.69 16.15
C GLY A 328 10.98 3.74 16.72
N SER A 329 11.35 2.75 17.52
CA SER A 329 10.42 1.79 18.10
C SER A 329 10.64 1.52 19.60
N ARG A 330 9.57 1.17 20.30
CA ARG A 330 9.60 0.70 21.69
C ARG A 330 8.44 -0.27 21.94
N ASP A 331 8.75 -1.49 22.36
CA ASP A 331 7.75 -2.53 22.65
C ASP A 331 6.78 -2.80 21.48
N GLY A 332 7.30 -2.78 20.24
CA GLY A 332 6.52 -2.96 19.02
C GLY A 332 5.71 -1.73 18.56
N GLN A 333 5.67 -0.67 19.38
CA GLN A 333 5.10 0.62 18.99
C GLN A 333 6.10 1.40 18.13
N ILE A 334 5.62 2.13 17.13
CA ILE A 334 6.47 2.78 16.13
C ILE A 334 6.14 4.28 16.00
N SER A 335 7.16 5.12 16.09
CA SER A 335 7.07 6.56 15.85
C SER A 335 7.26 6.92 14.37
N LEU A 336 6.90 8.15 13.99
CA LEU A 336 6.97 8.60 12.60
C LEU A 336 8.41 8.63 12.08
N ARG A 337 9.35 9.15 12.87
CA ARG A 337 10.75 9.36 12.47
C ARG A 337 11.58 8.12 12.76
N TRP A 338 11.92 7.36 11.72
CA TRP A 338 12.64 6.07 11.86
C TRP A 338 14.12 6.23 12.21
N SER A 339 14.73 7.40 11.98
CA SER A 339 16.13 7.68 12.29
C SER A 339 16.37 8.28 13.67
N ASP A 340 15.29 8.59 14.39
CA ASP A 340 15.33 9.40 15.61
C ASP A 340 14.89 8.54 16.81
N PRO A 341 15.23 8.91 18.06
CA PRO A 341 14.75 8.19 19.22
C PRO A 341 13.23 8.15 19.26
N PHE A 342 12.68 7.00 19.63
CA PHE A 342 11.24 6.75 19.76
C PHE A 342 10.53 7.90 20.49
N ASN A 343 9.48 8.41 19.86
CA ASN A 343 8.65 9.50 20.38
C ASN A 343 7.18 9.09 20.41
N GLU A 344 6.65 8.92 21.62
CA GLU A 344 5.25 8.49 21.84
C GLU A 344 4.22 9.51 21.32
N THR A 345 4.58 10.79 21.23
CA THR A 345 3.66 11.85 20.76
C THR A 345 3.41 11.82 19.25
N GLU A 346 4.24 11.08 18.51
CA GLU A 346 4.09 10.91 17.05
C GLU A 346 3.16 9.74 16.69
N MET A 347 2.79 8.92 17.67
CA MET A 347 2.15 7.65 17.40
C MET A 347 0.68 7.79 17.01
N ASP A 348 0.30 7.03 15.99
CA ASP A 348 -1.08 6.72 15.66
C ASP A 348 -1.17 5.41 14.86
N VAL A 349 -2.35 5.09 14.34
CA VAL A 349 -2.53 3.93 13.46
C VAL A 349 -1.68 4.02 12.20
N GLY A 350 -1.41 5.23 11.72
CA GLY A 350 -0.66 5.49 10.51
C GLY A 350 0.81 5.18 10.68
N THR A 351 1.46 5.66 11.75
CA THR A 351 2.85 5.31 12.07
C THR A 351 3.00 3.82 12.34
N GLN A 352 2.01 3.22 13.04
CA GLN A 352 2.02 1.80 13.34
C GLN A 352 1.94 0.94 12.08
N TYR A 353 1.02 1.25 11.16
CA TYR A 353 0.95 0.61 9.83
C TYR A 353 2.25 0.80 9.06
N SER A 354 2.74 2.04 8.98
CA SER A 354 3.88 2.42 8.15
C SER A 354 5.13 1.62 8.54
N GLY A 355 5.37 1.50 9.84
CA GLY A 355 6.48 0.72 10.35
C GLY A 355 6.29 -0.80 10.24
N LEU A 356 5.07 -1.30 10.48
CA LEU A 356 4.77 -2.71 10.24
C LEU A 356 5.05 -3.07 8.76
N ALA A 357 4.59 -2.26 7.82
CA ALA A 357 4.80 -2.48 6.40
C ALA A 357 6.30 -2.49 6.03
N ALA A 358 7.11 -1.61 6.63
CA ALA A 358 8.56 -1.61 6.43
C ALA A 358 9.25 -2.89 6.94
N LEU A 359 8.86 -3.37 8.13
CA LEU A 359 9.36 -4.62 8.70
C LEU A 359 8.96 -5.84 7.85
N VAL A 360 7.70 -5.89 7.40
CA VAL A 360 7.19 -6.94 6.50
C VAL A 360 7.92 -6.91 5.15
N ALA A 361 8.11 -5.72 4.57
CA ALA A 361 8.82 -5.55 3.31
C ALA A 361 10.25 -6.09 3.40
N ALA A 362 11.00 -5.73 4.47
CA ALA A 362 12.34 -6.23 4.72
C ALA A 362 12.36 -7.75 4.95
N ALA A 363 11.44 -8.30 5.77
CA ALA A 363 11.33 -9.74 5.97
C ALA A 363 11.08 -10.51 4.67
N SER A 364 10.32 -9.91 3.74
CA SER A 364 9.92 -10.55 2.48
C SER A 364 11.04 -10.63 1.43
N VAL A 365 12.18 -9.97 1.65
CA VAL A 365 13.35 -9.94 0.76
C VAL A 365 14.61 -10.54 1.39
N GLN A 366 14.47 -11.15 2.59
CA GLN A 366 15.58 -11.76 3.33
C GLN A 366 16.02 -13.10 2.74
#